data_AF-A0A4Q3CY59-F1
#
_entry.id   AF-A0A4Q3CY59-F1
#
_cell.length_a   1.000
_cell.length_b   1.000
_cell.length_c   1.000
_cell.angle_alpha   90.00
_cell.angle_beta   90.00
_cell.angle_gamma   90.00
#
_symmetry.space_group_name_H-M   'P 1'
#
loop_
_entity.id
_entity.type
_entity.pdbx_description
1 polymer ?
#
loop_
_entity_poly.entity_id
_entity_poly.type
_entity_poly.pdbx_seq_one_letter_code
_entity_poly.pdbx_strand_id
1 'polypeptide(L)'
;MEAENDKRFGGILGGLKRLIFNDAPGSVNAPETASKAMPKPEDVPEKATPDPAPVTTFIATDAGASNIDEQELVQKIYQLFESINKPGVDFFELWNAAEKMGGPTPVNIQNAFTALSILGLSKELALKTGRDYLQEMDQKIKADVQSKQQEKDHLVLQLQQEKASLKSKEAELEQQIFNLQKALQDTKAQLTQVDSKYTKPIFILDDKMRVGVSALAIVRKEINTVLNTVEHSVK
;
A
#
# COMPACT_ATOMS: atom_id res chain seq x y z
N MET A 1 86.43 -4.22 -46.73
CA MET A 1 85.32 -3.51 -46.07
C MET A 1 84.31 -3.16 -47.16
N GLU A 2 83.74 -4.16 -47.87
CA GLU A 2 82.68 -5.10 -47.42
C GLU A 2 81.31 -4.37 -47.41
N ALA A 3 80.48 -4.56 -48.44
CA ALA A 3 79.57 -5.70 -48.67
C ALA A 3 78.35 -5.63 -47.72
N GLU A 4 77.15 -5.18 -48.14
CA GLU A 4 76.22 -5.68 -49.19
C GLU A 4 75.29 -6.81 -48.69
N ASN A 5 74.00 -6.69 -49.06
CA ASN A 5 72.85 -7.56 -48.77
C ASN A 5 72.35 -7.69 -47.32
N ASP A 6 71.12 -7.20 -47.09
CA ASP A 6 70.04 -8.17 -46.94
C ASP A 6 68.65 -7.63 -47.39
N LYS A 7 68.32 -7.85 -48.67
CA LYS A 7 66.94 -7.80 -49.19
C LYS A 7 66.45 -9.23 -49.43
N ARG A 8 65.91 -9.93 -48.42
CA ARG A 8 65.09 -11.15 -48.56
C ARG A 8 64.40 -11.57 -47.25
N PHE A 9 63.29 -10.92 -46.88
CA PHE A 9 62.12 -11.58 -46.25
C PHE A 9 60.88 -10.68 -46.13
N GLY A 10 60.63 -9.83 -47.15
CA GLY A 10 59.39 -9.05 -47.29
C GLY A 10 58.19 -9.90 -47.75
N GLY A 11 57.99 -11.07 -47.14
CA GLY A 11 56.89 -11.98 -47.48
C GLY A 11 55.54 -11.51 -46.92
N ILE A 12 54.46 -11.92 -47.60
CA ILE A 12 53.05 -11.53 -47.39
C ILE A 12 52.57 -11.61 -45.92
N LEU A 13 53.23 -12.43 -45.11
CA LEU A 13 53.00 -12.62 -43.66
C LEU A 13 53.23 -11.36 -42.80
N GLY A 14 54.06 -10.41 -43.24
CA GLY A 14 54.35 -9.19 -42.49
C GLY A 14 53.14 -8.27 -42.29
N GLY A 15 52.23 -8.21 -43.27
CA GLY A 15 50.98 -7.44 -43.18
C GLY A 15 49.94 -8.13 -42.29
N LEU A 16 49.79 -9.45 -42.43
CA LEU A 16 48.85 -10.27 -41.65
C LEU A 16 49.09 -10.15 -40.14
N LYS A 17 50.37 -10.15 -39.71
CA LYS A 17 50.72 -10.05 -38.28
C LYS A 17 50.28 -8.73 -37.65
N ARG A 18 50.18 -7.65 -38.44
CA ARG A 18 49.77 -6.31 -37.97
C ARG A 18 48.26 -6.08 -37.96
N LEU A 19 47.49 -6.87 -38.73
CA LEU A 19 46.03 -6.72 -38.85
C LEU A 19 45.23 -7.64 -37.90
N ILE A 20 45.84 -8.75 -37.44
CA ILE A 20 45.13 -9.78 -36.65
C ILE A 20 45.50 -9.77 -35.15
N PHE A 21 46.70 -9.28 -34.77
CA PHE A 21 47.24 -9.49 -33.41
C PHE A 21 47.46 -8.24 -32.55
N ASN A 22 47.20 -7.03 -33.06
CA ASN A 22 47.31 -5.79 -32.28
C ASN A 22 46.01 -4.95 -32.35
N ASP A 23 45.04 -5.31 -31.50
CA ASP A 23 44.14 -4.35 -30.86
C ASP A 23 43.87 -4.87 -29.45
N ALA A 24 44.34 -4.16 -28.44
CA ALA A 24 44.30 -4.62 -27.05
C ALA A 24 42.88 -4.44 -26.46
N PRO A 25 42.31 -5.45 -25.78
CA PRO A 25 41.11 -5.23 -24.98
C PRO A 25 41.45 -4.31 -23.80
N GLY A 26 40.67 -3.23 -23.64
CA GLY A 26 40.79 -2.33 -22.50
C GLY A 26 40.57 -3.07 -21.18
N SER A 27 41.38 -2.72 -20.17
CA SER A 27 41.31 -3.30 -18.83
C SER A 27 39.92 -3.16 -18.22
N VAL A 28 39.34 -4.29 -17.80
CA VAL A 28 38.30 -4.35 -16.77
C VAL A 28 38.75 -5.39 -15.75
N ASN A 29 39.06 -4.93 -14.54
CA ASN A 29 39.48 -5.83 -13.46
C ASN A 29 38.31 -6.71 -12.99
N ALA A 30 38.58 -8.00 -12.83
CA ALA A 30 37.86 -8.92 -11.94
C ALA A 30 38.93 -9.73 -11.18
N PRO A 31 38.77 -9.92 -9.86
CA PRO A 31 38.34 -11.23 -9.34
C PRO A 31 37.42 -11.08 -8.08
N GLU A 32 36.75 -12.08 -7.49
CA GLU A 32 36.67 -13.54 -7.72
C GLU A 32 35.45 -14.16 -6.98
N THR A 33 34.88 -15.27 -7.50
CA THR A 33 34.19 -16.43 -6.82
C THR A 33 33.15 -16.20 -5.70
N ALA A 34 32.09 -17.01 -5.48
CA ALA A 34 31.77 -18.42 -5.79
C ALA A 34 30.21 -18.64 -5.61
N SER A 35 29.54 -19.79 -5.76
CA SER A 35 29.77 -21.11 -6.40
C SER A 35 28.51 -21.99 -6.24
N LYS A 36 28.09 -22.75 -7.28
CA LYS A 36 27.07 -23.86 -7.28
C LYS A 36 25.60 -23.45 -7.01
N ALA A 37 24.56 -24.15 -7.53
CA ALA A 37 24.45 -25.32 -8.43
C ALA A 37 23.14 -25.28 -9.26
N MET A 38 23.07 -26.08 -10.34
CA MET A 38 21.80 -26.47 -11.01
C MET A 38 21.21 -27.74 -10.36
N PRO A 39 19.88 -27.95 -10.44
CA PRO A 39 19.32 -28.91 -11.41
C PRO A 39 18.11 -28.34 -12.17
N LYS A 40 18.05 -28.46 -13.51
CA LYS A 40 17.40 -29.50 -14.35
C LYS A 40 16.03 -28.99 -14.88
N PRO A 41 15.71 -29.12 -16.19
CA PRO A 41 14.53 -28.50 -16.80
C PRO A 41 13.29 -29.40 -16.76
N GLU A 42 12.10 -28.78 -16.77
CA GLU A 42 10.81 -29.41 -17.04
C GLU A 42 9.80 -28.37 -17.61
N ASP A 43 8.68 -28.87 -18.15
CA ASP A 43 7.91 -28.34 -19.29
C ASP A 43 7.26 -26.94 -19.26
N VAL A 44 6.99 -26.44 -20.48
CA VAL A 44 6.13 -25.29 -20.79
C VAL A 44 4.67 -25.74 -20.92
N PRO A 45 3.75 -25.16 -20.13
CA PRO A 45 2.58 -24.43 -20.66
C PRO A 45 2.34 -23.14 -19.86
N GLU A 46 1.52 -22.15 -20.22
CA GLU A 46 0.84 -21.72 -21.45
C GLU A 46 0.49 -20.23 -21.24
N LYS A 47 0.16 -19.45 -22.28
CA LYS A 47 -0.18 -18.02 -22.11
C LYS A 47 -1.52 -17.84 -21.37
N ALA A 48 -1.46 -17.46 -20.09
CA ALA A 48 -2.58 -16.81 -19.42
C ALA A 48 -2.61 -15.31 -19.78
N THR A 49 -3.75 -14.84 -20.29
CA THR A 49 -4.07 -13.41 -20.41
C THR A 49 -4.25 -12.77 -19.03
N PRO A 50 -3.89 -11.49 -18.83
CA PRO A 50 -4.18 -10.81 -17.57
C PRO A 50 -5.68 -10.52 -17.46
N ASP A 51 -6.36 -11.15 -16.51
CA ASP A 51 -7.71 -10.76 -16.12
C ASP A 51 -7.72 -9.33 -15.55
N PRO A 52 -8.78 -8.54 -15.80
CA PRO A 52 -8.91 -7.21 -15.23
C PRO A 52 -9.14 -7.32 -13.71
N ALA A 53 -8.33 -6.59 -12.93
CA ALA A 53 -8.48 -6.53 -11.48
C ALA A 53 -9.91 -6.06 -11.10
N PRO A 54 -10.58 -6.71 -10.13
CA PRO A 54 -11.91 -6.30 -9.72
C PRO A 54 -11.85 -4.93 -9.05
N VAL A 55 -12.52 -3.95 -9.66
CA VAL A 55 -12.72 -2.63 -9.07
C VAL A 55 -13.66 -2.80 -7.86
N THR A 56 -13.10 -2.76 -6.66
CA THR A 56 -13.90 -2.81 -5.42
C THR A 56 -14.66 -1.50 -5.27
N THR A 57 -15.87 -1.46 -5.80
CA THR A 57 -16.82 -0.35 -5.60
C THR A 57 -17.22 -0.33 -4.13
N PHE A 58 -16.65 0.59 -3.36
CA PHE A 58 -17.10 0.88 -2.00
C PHE A 58 -18.50 1.51 -2.06
N ILE A 59 -19.53 0.70 -1.79
CA ILE A 59 -20.88 1.21 -1.56
C ILE A 59 -20.85 1.94 -0.22
N ALA A 60 -21.06 3.25 -0.24
CA ALA A 60 -21.23 4.02 0.99
C ALA A 60 -22.54 3.60 1.67
N THR A 61 -22.44 2.92 2.81
CA THR A 61 -23.62 2.54 3.61
C THR A 61 -24.31 3.80 4.15
N ASP A 62 -25.63 3.84 4.01
CA ASP A 62 -26.43 5.04 4.23
C ASP A 62 -26.43 5.47 5.71
N ALA A 63 -25.77 6.59 6.00
CA ALA A 63 -25.56 7.12 7.35
C ALA A 63 -26.70 8.08 7.75
N GLY A 64 -27.94 7.56 7.83
CA GLY A 64 -29.14 8.40 7.97
C GLY A 64 -30.14 8.03 9.08
N ALA A 65 -30.21 6.78 9.55
CA ALA A 65 -31.28 6.32 10.44
C ALA A 65 -30.91 6.36 11.93
N SER A 66 -31.37 7.38 12.66
CA SER A 66 -31.35 7.38 14.13
C SER A 66 -32.51 6.54 14.70
N ASN A 67 -32.23 5.29 15.06
CA ASN A 67 -33.18 4.42 15.78
C ASN A 67 -33.18 4.74 17.29
N ILE A 68 -33.56 5.96 17.66
CA ILE A 68 -33.77 6.34 19.07
C ILE A 68 -35.28 6.34 19.33
N ASP A 69 -35.75 5.43 20.18
CA ASP A 69 -37.13 5.41 20.64
C ASP A 69 -37.32 6.39 21.82
N GLU A 70 -38.23 7.34 21.65
CA GLU A 70 -38.60 8.31 22.68
C GLU A 70 -39.21 7.61 23.92
N GLN A 71 -39.94 6.51 23.73
CA GLN A 71 -40.52 5.73 24.83
C GLN A 71 -39.43 5.03 25.65
N GLU A 72 -38.37 4.54 25.02
CA GLU A 72 -37.21 3.97 25.72
C GLU A 72 -36.47 5.05 26.54
N LEU A 73 -36.35 6.27 26.02
CA LEU A 73 -35.75 7.38 26.75
C LEU A 73 -36.62 7.80 27.95
N VAL A 74 -37.94 7.89 27.78
CA VAL A 74 -38.89 8.15 28.89
C VAL A 74 -38.79 7.05 29.95
N GLN A 75 -38.69 5.78 29.56
CA GLN A 75 -38.49 4.67 30.50
C GLN A 75 -37.18 4.80 31.29
N LYS A 76 -36.08 5.21 30.64
CA LYS A 76 -34.80 5.49 31.31
C LYS A 76 -34.88 6.67 32.28
N ILE A 77 -35.69 7.68 31.99
CA ILE A 77 -35.95 8.81 32.91
C ILE A 77 -36.74 8.34 34.13
N TYR A 78 -37.72 7.44 33.98
CA TYR A 78 -38.39 6.83 35.14
C TYR A 78 -37.44 5.97 35.98
N GLN A 79 -36.59 5.14 35.35
CA GLN A 79 -35.54 4.38 36.06
C GLN A 79 -34.55 5.31 36.79
N LEU A 80 -34.21 6.46 36.19
CA LEU A 80 -33.39 7.48 36.83
C LEU A 80 -34.08 8.06 38.08
N PHE A 81 -35.37 8.36 37.99
CA PHE A 81 -36.19 8.85 39.10
C PHE A 81 -36.30 7.82 40.24
N GLU A 82 -36.49 6.54 39.91
CA GLU A 82 -36.43 5.44 40.88
C GLU A 82 -35.03 5.31 41.53
N SER A 83 -33.95 5.47 40.75
CA SER A 83 -32.56 5.34 41.23
C SER A 83 -32.12 6.40 42.24
N ILE A 84 -32.84 7.53 42.32
CA ILE A 84 -32.57 8.62 43.27
C ILE A 84 -33.54 8.63 44.46
N ASN A 85 -34.42 7.64 44.57
CA ASN A 85 -35.39 7.53 45.66
C ASN A 85 -34.72 7.61 47.05
N LYS A 86 -35.35 8.35 47.96
CA LYS A 86 -34.86 8.63 49.31
C LYS A 86 -35.68 7.83 50.33
N PRO A 87 -35.05 7.34 51.42
CA PRO A 87 -35.77 6.59 52.43
C PRO A 87 -36.71 7.50 53.23
N GLY A 88 -38.00 7.15 53.28
CA GLY A 88 -39.02 7.85 54.06
C GLY A 88 -40.32 8.03 53.30
N VAL A 89 -41.27 8.76 53.89
CA VAL A 89 -42.51 9.15 53.21
C VAL A 89 -42.32 10.55 52.63
N ASP A 90 -42.26 10.66 51.31
CA ASP A 90 -41.92 11.91 50.62
C ASP A 90 -42.71 12.09 49.31
N PHE A 91 -42.22 12.96 48.41
CA PHE A 91 -42.81 13.17 47.08
C PHE A 91 -42.81 11.94 46.18
N PHE A 92 -41.82 11.05 46.27
CA PHE A 92 -41.74 9.85 45.42
C PHE A 92 -42.85 8.86 45.78
N GLU A 93 -43.11 8.66 47.07
CA GLU A 93 -44.26 7.86 47.52
C GLU A 93 -45.61 8.51 47.16
N LEU A 94 -45.71 9.85 47.19
CA LEU A 94 -46.88 10.59 46.72
C LEU A 94 -47.13 10.38 45.22
N TRP A 95 -46.08 10.45 44.41
CA TRP A 95 -46.13 10.17 42.98
C TRP A 95 -46.60 8.74 42.71
N ASN A 96 -45.92 7.75 43.32
CA ASN A 96 -46.25 6.32 43.14
C ASN A 96 -47.66 5.96 43.60
N ALA A 97 -48.15 6.57 44.68
CA ALA A 97 -49.51 6.38 45.15
C ALA A 97 -50.53 6.99 44.18
N ALA A 98 -50.25 8.15 43.58
CA ALA A 98 -51.11 8.74 42.55
C ALA A 98 -51.09 7.92 41.23
N GLU A 99 -49.93 7.45 40.79
CA GLU A 99 -49.77 6.55 39.64
C GLU A 99 -50.62 5.27 39.81
N LYS A 100 -50.54 4.63 40.97
CA LYS A 100 -51.37 3.45 41.33
C LYS A 100 -52.89 3.74 41.35
N MET A 101 -53.30 5.00 41.43
CA MET A 101 -54.70 5.44 41.33
C MET A 101 -55.10 5.83 39.88
N GLY A 102 -54.22 5.64 38.89
CA GLY A 102 -54.45 6.01 37.49
C GLY A 102 -53.80 7.34 37.09
N GLY A 103 -52.57 7.58 37.54
CA GLY A 103 -51.76 8.73 37.16
C GLY A 103 -51.89 9.97 38.07
N PRO A 104 -51.04 10.99 37.89
CA PRO A 104 -50.85 12.13 38.79
C PRO A 104 -51.90 13.22 38.55
N THR A 105 -53.18 12.83 38.55
CA THR A 105 -54.31 13.77 38.43
C THR A 105 -54.52 14.53 39.76
N PRO A 106 -55.12 15.74 39.75
CA PRO A 106 -55.38 16.48 41.00
C PRO A 106 -56.18 15.69 42.05
N VAL A 107 -57.12 14.85 41.61
CA VAL A 107 -57.92 13.98 42.49
C VAL A 107 -57.05 12.87 43.09
N ASN A 108 -56.24 12.20 42.26
CA ASN A 108 -55.37 11.12 42.71
C ASN A 108 -54.26 11.62 43.65
N ILE A 109 -53.66 12.77 43.35
CA ILE A 109 -52.68 13.44 44.21
C ILE A 109 -53.33 13.80 45.56
N GLN A 110 -54.55 14.36 45.57
CA GLN A 110 -55.24 14.69 46.82
C GLN A 110 -55.57 13.44 47.66
N ASN A 111 -56.01 12.36 47.03
CA ASN A 111 -56.30 11.08 47.70
C ASN A 111 -55.03 10.44 48.27
N ALA A 112 -53.97 10.35 47.46
CA ALA A 112 -52.66 9.86 47.86
C ALA A 112 -52.05 10.70 49.01
N PHE A 113 -52.09 12.02 48.90
CA PHE A 113 -51.61 12.93 49.96
C PHE A 113 -52.39 12.73 51.26
N THR A 114 -53.71 12.56 51.19
CA THR A 114 -54.54 12.29 52.37
C THR A 114 -54.10 11.01 53.08
N ALA A 115 -53.88 9.92 52.35
CA ALA A 115 -53.38 8.66 52.91
C ALA A 115 -51.97 8.78 53.51
N LEU A 116 -51.03 9.41 52.79
CA LEU A 116 -49.63 9.54 53.21
C LEU A 116 -49.43 10.58 54.33
N SER A 117 -50.32 11.56 54.48
CA SER A 117 -50.27 12.53 55.57
C SER A 117 -50.40 11.88 56.96
N ILE A 118 -51.15 10.78 57.06
CA ILE A 118 -51.26 9.95 58.27
C ILE A 118 -49.92 9.30 58.62
N LEU A 119 -49.08 9.02 57.61
CA LEU A 119 -47.74 8.45 57.74
C LEU A 119 -46.65 9.53 57.89
N GLY A 120 -47.02 10.81 58.00
CA GLY A 120 -46.10 11.93 58.26
C GLY A 120 -45.77 12.83 57.06
N LEU A 121 -46.38 12.62 55.88
CA LEU A 121 -46.17 13.50 54.74
C LEU A 121 -46.82 14.88 54.95
N SER A 122 -46.01 15.92 55.14
CA SER A 122 -46.50 17.31 55.09
C SER A 122 -46.44 17.89 53.68
N LYS A 123 -47.20 18.96 53.43
CA LYS A 123 -47.17 19.69 52.15
C LYS A 123 -45.80 20.29 51.88
N GLU A 124 -45.14 20.80 52.92
CA GLU A 124 -43.81 21.38 52.89
C GLU A 124 -42.76 20.31 52.56
N LEU A 125 -42.89 19.11 53.14
CA LEU A 125 -42.02 17.98 52.86
C LEU A 125 -42.17 17.49 51.42
N ALA A 126 -43.41 17.34 50.93
CA ALA A 126 -43.70 16.96 49.55
C ALA A 126 -43.18 17.99 48.54
N LEU A 127 -43.41 19.29 48.80
CA LEU A 127 -42.90 20.36 47.93
C LEU A 127 -41.38 20.50 47.96
N LYS A 128 -40.74 20.28 49.11
CA LYS A 128 -39.28 20.29 49.22
C LYS A 128 -38.68 19.10 48.46
N THR A 129 -39.10 17.89 48.79
CA THR A 129 -38.53 16.67 48.20
C THR A 129 -38.80 16.58 46.70
N GLY A 130 -39.99 16.99 46.22
CA GLY A 130 -40.27 17.09 44.79
C GLY A 130 -39.34 18.06 44.03
N ARG A 131 -38.97 19.19 44.65
CA ARG A 131 -37.95 20.10 44.09
C ARG A 131 -36.55 19.50 44.14
N ASP A 132 -36.19 18.83 45.23
CA ASP A 132 -34.89 18.14 45.33
C ASP A 132 -34.76 17.07 44.23
N TYR A 133 -35.81 16.27 43.99
CA TYR A 133 -35.85 15.27 42.90
C TYR A 133 -35.72 15.89 41.51
N LEU A 134 -36.46 16.96 41.22
CA LEU A 134 -36.34 17.69 39.95
C LEU A 134 -34.91 18.20 39.73
N GLN A 135 -34.30 18.78 40.77
CA GLN A 135 -32.92 19.27 40.70
C GLN A 135 -31.91 18.14 40.46
N GLU A 136 -32.06 16.99 41.13
CA GLU A 136 -31.16 15.84 40.96
C GLU A 136 -31.29 15.18 39.57
N MET A 137 -32.52 15.06 39.04
CA MET A 137 -32.73 14.62 37.66
C MET A 137 -32.09 15.57 36.65
N ASP A 138 -32.32 16.89 36.80
CA ASP A 138 -31.72 17.93 35.97
C ASP A 138 -30.19 17.85 35.96
N GLN A 139 -29.57 17.65 37.13
CA GLN A 139 -28.12 17.53 37.27
C GLN A 139 -27.59 16.26 36.58
N LYS A 140 -28.24 15.11 36.77
CA LYS A 140 -27.82 13.84 36.17
C LYS A 140 -27.99 13.84 34.65
N ILE A 141 -29.10 14.36 34.13
CA ILE A 141 -29.33 14.50 32.68
C ILE A 141 -28.31 15.46 32.06
N LYS A 142 -28.01 16.61 32.69
CA LYS A 142 -26.98 17.53 32.20
C LYS A 142 -25.59 16.90 32.19
N ALA A 143 -25.25 16.09 33.20
CA ALA A 143 -23.99 15.36 33.25
C ALA A 143 -23.88 14.29 32.15
N ASP A 144 -24.96 13.53 31.88
CA ASP A 144 -24.97 12.55 30.78
C ASP A 144 -24.87 13.23 29.41
N VAL A 145 -25.64 14.30 29.17
CA VAL A 145 -25.55 15.11 27.94
C VAL A 145 -24.14 15.68 27.75
N GLN A 146 -23.50 16.17 28.81
CA GLN A 146 -22.12 16.65 28.75
C GLN A 146 -21.12 15.52 28.44
N SER A 147 -21.29 14.34 29.04
CA SER A 147 -20.49 13.15 28.74
C SER A 147 -20.64 12.71 27.28
N LYS A 148 -21.88 12.66 26.77
CA LYS A 148 -22.19 12.32 25.37
C LYS A 148 -21.66 13.37 24.38
N GLN A 149 -21.63 14.64 24.77
CA GLN A 149 -21.00 15.70 23.96
C GLN A 149 -19.47 15.53 23.91
N GLN A 150 -18.81 15.16 25.02
CA GLN A 150 -17.38 14.83 25.02
C GLN A 150 -17.06 13.58 24.19
N GLU A 151 -17.89 12.53 24.27
CA GLU A 151 -17.76 11.32 23.44
C GLU A 151 -17.88 11.66 21.94
N LYS A 152 -18.86 12.49 21.57
CA LYS A 152 -19.02 13.01 20.21
C LYS A 152 -17.81 13.82 19.74
N ASP A 153 -17.29 14.73 20.56
CA ASP A 153 -16.13 15.56 20.21
C ASP A 153 -14.87 14.72 20.02
N HIS A 154 -14.70 13.68 20.84
CA HIS A 154 -13.63 12.68 20.69
C HIS A 154 -13.76 11.89 19.37
N LEU A 155 -14.96 11.39 19.04
CA LEU A 155 -15.21 10.69 17.77
C LEU A 155 -14.96 11.60 16.55
N VAL A 156 -15.35 12.88 16.61
CA VAL A 156 -15.05 13.87 15.56
C VAL A 156 -13.55 14.09 15.41
N LEU A 157 -12.80 14.17 16.51
CA LEU A 157 -11.34 14.29 16.48
C LEU A 157 -10.67 13.04 15.88
N GLN A 158 -11.09 11.84 16.28
CA GLN A 158 -10.58 10.59 15.71
C GLN A 158 -10.83 10.51 14.20
N LEU A 159 -12.04 10.85 13.75
CA LEU A 159 -12.40 10.90 12.33
C LEU A 159 -11.51 11.88 11.54
N GLN A 160 -11.18 13.04 12.12
CA GLN A 160 -10.29 14.01 11.47
C GLN A 160 -8.85 13.50 11.40
N GLN A 161 -8.33 12.89 12.48
CA GLN A 161 -6.99 12.31 12.53
C GLN A 161 -6.83 11.15 11.54
N GLU A 162 -7.81 10.24 11.47
CA GLU A 162 -7.79 9.12 10.53
C GLU A 162 -7.83 9.60 9.08
N LYS A 163 -8.72 10.55 8.74
CA LYS A 163 -8.76 11.18 7.41
C LYS A 163 -7.44 11.85 7.04
N ALA A 164 -6.81 12.57 7.96
CA ALA A 164 -5.52 13.22 7.72
C ALA A 164 -4.40 12.18 7.48
N SER A 165 -4.37 11.11 8.28
CA SER A 165 -3.41 10.01 8.16
C SER A 165 -3.57 9.27 6.81
N LEU A 166 -4.80 8.93 6.43
CA LEU A 166 -5.09 8.27 5.15
C LEU A 166 -4.73 9.17 3.96
N LYS A 167 -5.06 10.46 4.01
CA LYS A 167 -4.68 11.42 2.95
C LYS A 167 -3.16 11.62 2.83
N SER A 168 -2.41 11.52 3.93
CA SER A 168 -0.95 11.54 3.88
C SER A 168 -0.39 10.28 3.21
N LYS A 169 -0.98 9.11 3.48
CA LYS A 169 -0.59 7.84 2.82
C LYS A 169 -0.96 7.81 1.34
N GLU A 170 -2.12 8.37 0.98
CA GLU A 170 -2.55 8.56 -0.41
C GLU A 170 -1.49 9.33 -1.21
N ALA A 171 -1.11 10.51 -0.75
CA ALA A 171 -0.07 11.32 -1.41
C ALA A 171 1.31 10.63 -1.46
N GLU A 172 1.67 9.85 -0.43
CA GLU A 172 2.91 9.06 -0.44
C GLU A 172 2.87 7.97 -1.52
N LEU A 173 1.75 7.23 -1.63
CA LEU A 173 1.56 6.19 -2.62
C LEU A 173 1.53 6.76 -4.05
N GLU A 174 0.88 7.91 -4.28
CA GLU A 174 0.92 8.63 -5.56
C GLU A 174 2.36 8.98 -5.97
N GLN A 175 3.17 9.48 -5.03
CA GLN A 175 4.57 9.81 -5.27
C GLN A 175 5.43 8.56 -5.56
N GLN A 176 5.16 7.44 -4.88
CA GLN A 176 5.80 6.15 -5.17
C GLN A 176 5.43 5.64 -6.57
N ILE A 177 4.16 5.73 -6.97
CA ILE A 177 3.67 5.35 -8.31
C ILE A 177 4.37 6.20 -9.38
N PHE A 178 4.46 7.52 -9.20
CA PHE A 178 5.17 8.41 -10.13
C PHE A 178 6.65 8.01 -10.29
N ASN A 179 7.33 7.74 -9.17
CA ASN A 179 8.74 7.33 -9.19
C ASN A 179 8.95 5.99 -9.92
N LEU A 180 8.05 5.02 -9.70
CA LEU A 180 8.08 3.72 -10.40
C LEU A 180 7.79 3.87 -11.90
N GLN A 181 6.83 4.72 -12.29
CA GLN A 181 6.55 5.01 -13.70
C GLN A 181 7.77 5.64 -14.40
N LYS A 182 8.47 6.57 -13.73
CA LYS A 182 9.71 7.15 -14.25
C LYS A 182 10.82 6.11 -14.39
N ALA A 183 11.07 5.31 -13.35
CA ALA A 183 12.08 4.24 -13.40
C ALA A 183 11.81 3.22 -14.52
N LEU A 184 10.53 2.93 -14.80
CA LEU A 184 10.11 2.07 -15.92
C LEU A 184 10.38 2.71 -17.28
N GLN A 185 10.18 4.03 -17.44
CA GLN A 185 10.56 4.75 -18.66
C GLN A 185 12.08 4.77 -18.86
N ASP A 186 12.84 5.10 -17.82
CA ASP A 186 14.32 5.11 -17.86
C ASP A 186 14.87 3.72 -18.22
N THR A 187 14.32 2.65 -17.65
CA THR A 187 14.67 1.25 -17.96
C THR A 187 14.37 0.90 -19.42
N LYS A 188 13.22 1.32 -19.96
CA LYS A 188 12.88 1.11 -21.38
C LYS A 188 13.86 1.82 -22.31
N ALA A 189 14.24 3.06 -21.99
CA ALA A 189 15.22 3.82 -22.78
C ALA A 189 16.61 3.15 -22.77
N GLN A 190 17.05 2.66 -21.60
CA GLN A 190 18.31 1.89 -21.49
C GLN A 190 18.26 0.61 -22.32
N LEU A 191 17.13 -0.12 -22.33
CA LEU A 191 16.97 -1.34 -23.10
C LEU A 191 17.15 -1.09 -24.61
N THR A 192 16.53 -0.02 -25.16
CA THR A 192 16.73 0.38 -26.56
C THR A 192 18.19 0.82 -26.86
N GLN A 193 18.89 1.35 -25.87
CA GLN A 193 20.31 1.70 -26.01
C GLN A 193 21.22 0.47 -26.03
N VAL A 194 20.85 -0.63 -25.34
CA VAL A 194 21.60 -1.89 -25.36
C VAL A 194 21.71 -2.44 -26.77
N ASP A 195 20.60 -2.59 -27.49
CA ASP A 195 20.61 -3.07 -28.88
C ASP A 195 21.56 -2.23 -29.75
N SER A 196 21.35 -0.91 -29.71
CA SER A 196 22.16 0.09 -30.45
C SER A 196 23.67 -0.02 -30.16
N LYS A 197 24.04 -0.36 -28.92
CA LYS A 197 25.44 -0.50 -28.50
C LYS A 197 26.13 -1.73 -29.08
N TYR A 198 25.41 -2.83 -29.29
CA TYR A 198 25.99 -4.12 -29.69
C TYR A 198 25.78 -4.47 -31.18
N THR A 199 24.75 -3.97 -31.86
CA THR A 199 24.50 -4.27 -33.29
C THR A 199 25.70 -3.95 -34.19
N LYS A 200 26.29 -2.76 -34.07
CA LYS A 200 27.40 -2.34 -34.94
C LYS A 200 28.70 -3.13 -34.68
N PRO A 201 29.15 -3.36 -33.42
CA PRO A 201 30.26 -4.27 -33.15
C PRO A 201 30.06 -5.69 -33.69
N ILE A 202 28.85 -6.27 -33.57
CA ILE A 202 28.53 -7.59 -34.11
C ILE A 202 28.71 -7.62 -35.64
N PHE A 203 28.10 -6.65 -36.35
CA PHE A 203 28.25 -6.55 -37.81
C PHE A 203 29.71 -6.41 -38.27
N ILE A 204 30.53 -5.65 -37.53
CA ILE A 204 31.97 -5.50 -37.83
C ILE A 204 32.73 -6.82 -37.61
N LEU A 205 32.37 -7.61 -36.59
CA LEU A 205 32.95 -8.93 -36.36
C LEU A 205 32.56 -9.92 -37.45
N ASP A 206 31.29 -9.94 -37.86
CA ASP A 206 30.80 -10.78 -38.97
C ASP A 206 31.54 -10.46 -40.27
N ASP A 207 31.73 -9.19 -40.60
CA ASP A 207 32.46 -8.80 -41.81
C ASP A 207 33.96 -9.15 -41.72
N LYS A 208 34.60 -8.93 -40.56
CA LYS A 208 35.99 -9.38 -40.31
C LYS A 208 36.14 -10.89 -40.47
N MET A 209 35.20 -11.70 -39.95
CA MET A 209 35.20 -13.16 -40.13
C MET A 209 35.04 -13.55 -41.59
N ARG A 210 34.07 -12.96 -42.30
CA ARG A 210 33.80 -13.19 -43.73
C ARG A 210 35.03 -12.88 -44.60
N VAL A 211 35.65 -11.72 -44.40
CA VAL A 211 36.86 -11.29 -45.12
C VAL A 211 38.05 -12.19 -44.76
N GLY A 212 38.20 -12.57 -43.49
CA GLY A 212 39.25 -13.48 -43.03
C GLY A 212 39.19 -14.87 -43.68
N VAL A 213 37.99 -15.46 -43.78
CA VAL A 213 37.78 -16.74 -44.47
C VAL A 213 38.09 -16.62 -45.97
N SER A 214 37.68 -15.52 -46.60
CA SER A 214 38.00 -15.26 -48.02
C SER A 214 39.51 -15.11 -48.26
N ALA A 215 40.21 -14.35 -47.42
CA ALA A 215 41.66 -14.19 -47.48
C ALA A 215 42.41 -15.53 -47.26
N LEU A 216 41.95 -16.36 -46.32
CA LEU A 216 42.50 -17.70 -46.10
C LEU A 216 42.33 -18.60 -47.34
N ALA A 217 41.20 -18.52 -48.04
CA ALA A 217 40.99 -19.27 -49.27
C ALA A 217 41.93 -18.82 -50.40
N ILE A 218 42.21 -17.52 -50.51
CA ILE A 218 43.20 -16.96 -51.46
C ILE A 218 44.61 -17.48 -51.12
N VAL A 219 45.06 -17.32 -49.88
CA VAL A 219 46.40 -17.79 -49.45
C VAL A 219 46.55 -19.31 -49.62
N ARG A 220 45.51 -20.10 -49.30
CA ARG A 220 45.52 -21.56 -49.55
C ARG A 220 45.65 -21.88 -51.04
N LYS A 221 44.98 -21.11 -51.93
CA LYS A 221 45.11 -21.28 -53.38
C LYS A 221 46.55 -21.00 -53.84
N GLU A 222 47.16 -19.90 -53.38
CA GLU A 222 48.55 -19.55 -53.70
C GLU A 222 49.54 -20.63 -53.22
N ILE A 223 49.39 -21.11 -51.98
CA ILE A 223 50.21 -22.20 -51.43
C ILE A 223 50.08 -23.46 -52.31
N ASN A 224 48.86 -23.87 -52.66
CA ASN A 224 48.64 -25.03 -53.53
C ASN A 224 49.24 -24.84 -54.93
N THR A 225 49.20 -23.62 -55.49
CA THR A 225 49.88 -23.33 -56.76
C THR A 225 51.40 -23.54 -56.64
N VAL A 226 52.04 -23.01 -55.59
CA VAL A 226 53.47 -23.20 -55.36
C VAL A 226 53.84 -24.67 -55.17
N LEU A 227 53.07 -25.41 -54.36
CA LEU A 227 53.29 -26.85 -54.13
C LEU A 227 53.21 -27.64 -55.45
N ASN A 228 52.16 -27.44 -56.24
CA ASN A 228 52.01 -28.09 -57.54
C ASN A 228 53.16 -27.75 -58.48
N THR A 229 53.62 -26.49 -58.51
CA THR A 229 54.78 -26.09 -59.33
C THR A 229 56.05 -26.81 -58.91
N VAL A 230 56.33 -26.92 -57.61
CA VAL A 230 57.52 -27.64 -57.10
C VAL A 230 57.46 -29.12 -57.51
N GLU A 231 56.33 -29.79 -57.28
CA GLU A 231 56.12 -31.21 -57.58
C GLU A 231 56.33 -31.56 -59.06
N HIS A 232 55.96 -30.66 -59.98
CA HIS A 232 55.99 -30.94 -61.42
C HIS A 232 57.22 -30.35 -62.15
N SER A 233 57.93 -29.40 -61.55
CA SER A 233 59.01 -28.63 -62.23
C SER A 233 60.41 -28.89 -61.68
N VAL A 234 60.54 -29.49 -60.50
CA VAL A 234 61.83 -29.82 -59.87
C VAL A 234 62.07 -31.31 -60.02
N LYS A 235 63.24 -31.69 -60.55
CA LYS A 235 63.76 -33.05 -60.65
C LYS A 235 65.03 -33.19 -59.83
#